data_AF-A0A949CR82-F1
#
_entry.id   AF-A0A949CR82-F1
#
_cell.length_a   1.000
_cell.length_b   1.000
_cell.length_c   1.000
_cell.angle_alpha   90.00
_cell.angle_beta   90.00
_cell.angle_gamma   90.00
#
_symmetry.space_group_name_H-M   'P 1'
#
loop_
_entity.id
_entity.type
_entity.pdbx_description
1 polymer ?
#
loop_
_entity_poly.entity_id
_entity_poly.type
_entity_poly.pdbx_seq_one_letter_code
_entity_poly.pdbx_strand_id
1 'polypeptide(L)'
;MKRVDLHPQDKRPLDHSHQVAAEADARFLAGPSSRLTELGRALRIFRETIRGFRHLHFIGPCVTVFGSARFPETHRYYQQAREIGAALAKSGFTVMTGGGPGIMEAANRGAKEANGRSVGCNIILPFEQQPNPYLDLFVEFDYFMVR
;
A
#
# COMPACT_ATOMS: atom_id res chain seq x y z
N MET A 1 11.81 -9.12 -25.01
CA MET A 1 11.13 -8.74 -23.76
C MET A 1 11.54 -9.77 -22.71
N LYS A 2 12.48 -9.45 -21.81
CA LYS A 2 13.07 -10.41 -20.87
C LYS A 2 12.02 -10.82 -19.83
N ARG A 3 11.83 -12.13 -19.61
CA ARG A 3 11.01 -12.66 -18.51
C ARG A 3 11.56 -12.11 -17.20
N VAL A 4 10.69 -11.50 -16.40
CA VAL A 4 11.00 -11.12 -15.04
C VAL A 4 10.91 -12.40 -14.21
N ASP A 5 12.05 -12.95 -13.82
CA ASP A 5 12.10 -14.13 -12.96
C ASP A 5 11.70 -13.70 -11.53
N LEU A 6 10.57 -14.23 -11.06
CA LEU A 6 9.97 -13.97 -9.74
C LEU A 6 10.77 -14.63 -8.61
N HIS A 7 10.82 -14.00 -7.43
CA HIS A 7 11.61 -14.47 -6.29
C HIS A 7 10.86 -15.60 -5.55
N PRO A 8 11.53 -16.59 -4.92
CA PRO A 8 10.88 -17.77 -4.35
C PRO A 8 9.82 -17.49 -3.26
N GLN A 9 9.80 -16.29 -2.68
CA GLN A 9 8.81 -15.86 -1.69
C GLN A 9 7.45 -15.47 -2.31
N ASP A 10 7.34 -15.36 -3.64
CA ASP A 10 6.11 -15.03 -4.38
C ASP A 10 5.12 -16.21 -4.52
N LYS A 11 5.39 -17.36 -3.89
CA LYS A 11 4.64 -18.62 -4.09
C LYS A 11 3.64 -18.95 -2.97
N ARG A 12 3.18 -17.99 -2.18
CA ARG A 12 2.09 -18.26 -1.22
C ARG A 12 0.74 -18.27 -1.94
N PRO A 13 -0.12 -19.27 -1.71
CA PRO A 13 -1.43 -19.31 -2.32
C PRO A 13 -2.24 -18.07 -1.91
N LEU A 14 -2.91 -17.48 -2.89
CA LEU A 14 -3.77 -16.32 -2.72
C LEU A 14 -4.88 -16.64 -1.71
N ASP A 15 -5.09 -15.77 -0.72
CA ASP A 15 -6.30 -15.82 0.09
C ASP A 15 -7.53 -15.60 -0.82
N HIS A 16 -8.67 -16.15 -0.41
CA HIS A 16 -9.93 -16.11 -1.14
C HIS A 16 -10.38 -14.68 -1.46
N SER A 17 -10.02 -13.72 -0.59
CA SER A 17 -10.24 -12.28 -0.78
C SER A 17 -9.38 -11.70 -1.92
N HIS A 18 -8.13 -12.12 -2.03
CA HIS A 18 -7.15 -11.63 -3.00
C HIS A 18 -7.42 -12.14 -4.42
N GLN A 19 -7.97 -13.35 -4.56
CA GLN A 19 -8.43 -13.87 -5.87
C GLN A 19 -9.59 -13.04 -6.41
N VAL A 20 -10.53 -12.64 -5.55
CA VAL A 20 -11.73 -11.88 -5.93
C VAL A 20 -11.39 -10.46 -6.40
N ALA A 21 -10.41 -9.78 -5.78
CA ALA A 21 -9.98 -8.44 -6.19
C ALA A 21 -9.26 -8.46 -7.56
N ALA A 22 -8.32 -9.38 -7.77
CA ALA A 22 -7.62 -9.52 -9.05
C ALA A 22 -8.56 -9.89 -10.21
N GLU A 23 -9.55 -10.75 -9.96
CA GLU A 23 -10.60 -11.07 -10.93
C GLU A 23 -11.54 -9.87 -11.20
N ALA A 24 -11.84 -9.06 -10.19
CA ALA A 24 -12.68 -7.87 -10.33
C ALA A 24 -12.01 -6.81 -11.20
N ASP A 25 -10.70 -6.59 -11.06
CA ASP A 25 -9.91 -5.67 -11.88
C ASP A 25 -9.73 -6.19 -13.31
N ALA A 26 -9.46 -7.48 -13.50
CA ALA A 26 -9.41 -8.07 -14.83
C ALA A 26 -10.77 -7.91 -15.55
N ARG A 27 -11.88 -8.09 -14.83
CA ARG A 27 -13.24 -7.87 -15.35
C ARG A 27 -13.62 -6.40 -15.53
N PHE A 28 -12.88 -5.48 -14.90
CA PHE A 28 -13.01 -4.05 -15.15
C PHE A 28 -12.32 -3.66 -16.46
N LEU A 29 -11.13 -4.21 -16.72
CA LEU A 29 -10.36 -3.95 -17.94
C LEU A 29 -10.85 -4.73 -19.16
N ALA A 30 -11.71 -5.75 -18.98
CA ALA A 30 -12.26 -6.60 -20.04
C ALA A 30 -13.25 -5.90 -20.99
N GLY A 31 -13.58 -4.63 -20.75
CA GLY A 31 -14.44 -3.82 -21.62
C GLY A 31 -15.88 -3.64 -21.10
N PRO A 32 -16.80 -3.20 -21.98
CA PRO A 32 -18.14 -2.78 -21.57
C PRO A 32 -18.91 -3.91 -20.88
N SER A 33 -19.40 -3.65 -19.66
CA SER A 33 -20.30 -4.56 -18.95
C SER A 33 -21.74 -4.05 -18.95
N SER A 34 -22.68 -4.83 -18.39
CA SER A 34 -24.06 -4.38 -18.25
C SER A 34 -24.16 -3.14 -17.35
N ARG A 35 -25.10 -2.24 -17.65
CA ARG A 35 -25.30 -0.96 -16.91
C ARG A 35 -25.48 -1.16 -15.40
N LEU A 36 -26.16 -2.22 -15.00
CA LEU A 36 -26.34 -2.57 -13.58
C LEU A 36 -25.03 -3.01 -12.92
N THR A 37 -24.18 -3.73 -13.65
CA THR A 37 -22.85 -4.11 -13.15
C THR A 37 -21.97 -2.87 -12.99
N GLU A 38 -22.00 -1.96 -13.97
CA GLU A 38 -21.25 -0.69 -13.87
C GLU A 38 -21.74 0.19 -12.72
N LEU A 39 -23.06 0.31 -12.52
CA LEU A 39 -23.62 1.02 -11.38
C LEU A 39 -23.18 0.39 -10.04
N GLY A 40 -23.23 -0.94 -9.95
CA GLY A 40 -22.74 -1.66 -8.77
C GLY A 40 -21.26 -1.42 -8.49
N ARG A 41 -20.42 -1.38 -9.53
CA ARG A 41 -18.99 -1.03 -9.41
C ARG A 41 -18.81 0.41 -8.95
N ALA A 42 -19.51 1.37 -9.55
CA ALA A 42 -19.44 2.78 -9.17
C ALA A 42 -19.78 2.98 -7.69
N LEU A 43 -20.82 2.28 -7.19
CA LEU A 43 -21.18 2.31 -5.77
C LEU A 43 -20.10 1.69 -4.86
N ARG A 44 -19.41 0.64 -5.31
CA ARG A 44 -18.29 0.05 -4.55
C ARG A 44 -17.09 1.00 -4.47
N ILE A 45 -16.70 1.59 -5.60
CA ILE A 45 -15.63 2.60 -5.68
C ILE A 45 -15.96 3.79 -4.78
N PHE A 46 -17.19 4.29 -4.86
CA PHE A 46 -17.65 5.39 -4.00
C PHE A 46 -17.58 5.01 -2.52
N ARG A 47 -18.07 3.83 -2.14
CA ARG A 47 -17.99 3.32 -0.76
C ARG A 47 -16.55 3.22 -0.27
N GLU A 48 -15.64 2.71 -1.09
CA GLU A 48 -14.22 2.62 -0.75
C GLU A 48 -13.59 4.00 -0.57
N THR A 49 -13.93 4.95 -1.44
CA THR A 49 -13.48 6.35 -1.32
C THR A 49 -13.91 6.95 0.03
N ILE A 50 -15.17 6.75 0.43
CA ILE A 50 -15.67 7.19 1.75
C ILE A 50 -14.94 6.48 2.89
N ARG A 51 -14.65 5.18 2.76
CA ARG A 51 -13.85 4.44 3.76
C ARG A 51 -12.46 5.03 3.88
N GLY A 52 -11.78 5.32 2.77
CA GLY A 52 -10.45 5.95 2.74
C GLY A 52 -10.44 7.30 3.45
N PHE A 53 -11.37 8.20 3.08
CA PHE A 53 -11.49 9.50 3.74
C PHE A 53 -11.69 9.38 5.25
N ARG A 54 -12.54 8.46 5.72
CA ARG A 54 -12.77 8.28 7.17
C ARG A 54 -11.52 7.83 7.92
N HIS A 55 -10.73 6.92 7.36
CA HIS A 55 -9.50 6.43 8.02
C HIS A 55 -8.40 7.48 8.02
N LEU A 56 -8.31 8.28 6.94
CA LEU A 56 -7.23 9.25 6.75
C LEU A 56 -7.56 10.65 7.27
N HIS A 57 -8.81 10.94 7.64
CA HIS A 57 -9.28 12.28 8.05
C HIS A 57 -8.44 12.91 9.18
N PHE A 58 -7.96 12.11 10.13
CA PHE A 58 -7.28 12.60 11.34
C PHE A 58 -5.78 12.29 11.39
N ILE A 59 -5.13 12.06 10.25
CA ILE A 59 -3.69 11.72 10.22
C ILE A 59 -2.77 12.94 10.34
N GLY A 60 -3.30 14.16 10.21
CA GLY A 60 -2.52 15.40 10.28
C GLY A 60 -1.66 15.64 9.02
N PRO A 61 -0.69 16.57 9.07
CA PRO A 61 0.20 16.83 7.95
C PRO A 61 1.00 15.56 7.61
N CYS A 62 0.98 15.16 6.34
CA CYS A 62 1.46 13.85 5.93
C CYS A 62 2.37 13.95 4.71
N VAL A 63 3.43 13.15 4.71
CA VAL A 63 4.35 12.98 3.57
C VAL A 63 4.32 11.53 3.14
N THR A 64 4.06 11.31 1.85
CA THR A 64 4.05 9.97 1.25
C THR A 64 5.43 9.61 0.73
N VAL A 65 5.94 8.44 1.10
CA VAL A 65 7.23 7.90 0.64
C VAL A 65 7.01 6.67 -0.23
N PHE A 66 7.57 6.70 -1.43
CA PHE A 66 7.54 5.59 -2.38
C PHE A 66 8.95 5.05 -2.62
N GLY A 67 9.04 3.76 -2.93
CA GLY A 67 10.29 3.13 -3.34
C GLY A 67 10.18 1.64 -3.53
N SER A 68 11.31 1.01 -3.86
CA SER A 68 11.39 -0.42 -4.14
C SER A 68 11.01 -1.27 -2.94
N ALA A 69 10.13 -2.26 -3.16
CA ALA A 69 9.79 -3.30 -2.19
C ALA A 69 10.92 -4.35 -1.99
N ARG A 70 11.94 -4.33 -2.84
CA ARG A 70 12.92 -5.43 -2.99
C ARG A 70 14.28 -5.15 -2.34
N PHE A 71 14.48 -3.95 -1.80
CA PHE A 71 15.77 -3.60 -1.22
C PHE A 71 15.87 -4.08 0.23
N PRO A 72 16.89 -4.90 0.57
CA PRO A 72 17.08 -5.39 1.93
C PRO A 72 17.57 -4.28 2.87
N GLU A 73 17.52 -4.52 4.18
CA GLU A 73 17.94 -3.55 5.21
C GLU A 73 19.41 -3.10 5.05
N THR A 74 20.25 -3.96 4.51
CA THR A 74 21.68 -3.68 4.25
C THR A 74 21.91 -2.73 3.08
N HIS A 75 20.89 -2.50 2.25
CA HIS A 75 21.00 -1.65 1.07
C HIS A 75 21.08 -0.18 1.48
N ARG A 76 21.98 0.59 0.84
CA ARG A 76 22.16 2.02 1.11
C ARG A 76 20.85 2.81 1.09
N TYR A 77 20.02 2.60 0.08
CA TYR A 77 18.73 3.29 -0.02
C TYR A 77 17.73 2.92 1.09
N TYR A 78 17.80 1.70 1.65
CA TYR A 78 16.98 1.34 2.81
C TYR A 78 17.37 2.20 4.01
N GLN A 79 18.68 2.30 4.31
CA GLN A 79 19.17 3.10 5.43
C GLN A 79 18.81 4.58 5.26
N GLN A 80 18.99 5.13 4.06
CA GLN A 80 18.60 6.51 3.76
C GLN A 80 17.08 6.74 3.91
N ALA A 81 16.24 5.80 3.46
CA ALA A 81 14.79 5.92 3.63
C ALA A 81 14.38 5.90 5.11
N ARG A 82 15.06 5.10 5.94
CA ARG A 82 14.87 5.09 7.40
C ARG A 82 15.26 6.42 8.05
N GLU A 83 16.40 7.00 7.65
CA GLU A 83 16.81 8.32 8.12
C GLU A 83 15.81 9.43 7.72
N ILE A 84 15.33 9.40 6.48
CA ILE A 84 14.30 10.33 5.98
C ILE A 84 13.00 10.17 6.79
N GLY A 85 12.54 8.93 7.00
CA GLY A 85 11.35 8.66 7.81
C GLY A 85 11.45 9.23 9.23
N ALA A 86 12.60 9.05 9.86
CA ALA A 86 12.86 9.61 11.19
C ALA A 86 12.90 11.16 11.18
N ALA A 87 13.50 11.78 10.17
CA ALA A 87 13.57 13.23 10.05
C ALA A 87 12.18 13.86 9.82
N LEU A 88 11.34 13.23 8.98
CA LEU A 88 9.96 13.64 8.73
C LEU A 88 9.14 13.58 10.01
N ALA A 89 9.21 12.46 10.74
CA ALA A 89 8.54 12.27 12.03
C ALA A 89 8.95 13.33 13.05
N LYS A 90 10.26 13.58 13.22
CA LYS A 90 10.78 14.62 14.13
C LYS A 90 10.32 16.03 13.76
N SER A 91 10.02 16.25 12.49
CA SER A 91 9.49 17.52 11.97
C SER A 91 7.96 17.65 12.13
N GLY A 92 7.30 16.65 12.73
CA GLY A 92 5.86 16.65 12.99
C GLY A 92 5.00 16.10 11.87
N PHE A 93 5.59 15.48 10.83
CA PHE A 93 4.84 14.86 9.74
C PHE A 93 4.52 13.39 10.04
N THR A 94 3.30 12.98 9.68
CA THR A 94 2.93 11.57 9.54
C THR A 94 3.58 11.00 8.28
N VAL A 95 4.25 9.86 8.40
CA VAL A 95 4.86 9.17 7.25
C VAL A 95 3.88 8.15 6.70
N MET A 96 3.57 8.25 5.41
CA MET A 96 2.64 7.34 4.72
C MET A 96 3.34 6.59 3.59
N THR A 97 3.05 5.31 3.43
CA THR A 97 3.62 4.46 2.37
C THR A 97 2.57 3.49 1.83
N GLY A 98 2.97 2.59 0.93
CA GLY A 98 2.15 1.45 0.52
C GLY A 98 2.01 0.33 1.57
N GLY A 99 2.76 0.40 2.67
CA GLY A 99 2.73 -0.59 3.76
C GLY A 99 3.52 -1.89 3.52
N GLY A 100 4.11 -2.07 2.33
CA GLY A 100 4.92 -3.24 1.98
C GLY A 100 6.37 -3.20 2.49
N PRO A 101 7.21 -4.18 2.07
CA PRO A 101 8.61 -4.29 2.48
C PRO A 101 9.53 -3.25 1.81
N GLY A 102 10.83 -3.35 2.07
CA GLY A 102 11.87 -2.56 1.40
C GLY A 102 11.87 -1.09 1.82
N ILE A 103 11.89 -0.18 0.85
CA ILE A 103 11.94 1.27 1.12
C ILE A 103 10.70 1.77 1.88
N MET A 104 9.53 1.19 1.62
CA MET A 104 8.30 1.54 2.32
C MET A 104 8.43 1.20 3.81
N GLU A 105 8.81 -0.04 4.12
CA GLU A 105 9.12 -0.47 5.49
C GLU A 105 10.19 0.42 6.14
N ALA A 106 11.29 0.73 5.44
CA ALA A 106 12.35 1.55 5.98
C ALA A 106 11.84 2.92 6.45
N ALA A 107 11.04 3.60 5.63
CA ALA A 107 10.46 4.89 5.95
C ALA A 107 9.49 4.80 7.14
N ASN A 108 8.60 3.79 7.15
CA ASN A 108 7.69 3.53 8.27
C ASN A 108 8.44 3.25 9.58
N ARG A 109 9.48 2.41 9.50
CA ARG A 109 10.38 2.08 10.61
C ARG A 109 11.05 3.31 11.17
N GLY A 110 11.65 4.13 10.32
CA GLY A 110 12.30 5.37 10.73
C GLY A 110 11.35 6.32 11.45
N ALA A 111 10.13 6.47 10.93
CA ALA A 111 9.10 7.28 11.56
C ALA A 111 8.71 6.74 12.95
N LYS A 112 8.49 5.42 13.04
CA LYS A 112 8.09 4.74 14.27
C LYS A 112 9.16 4.82 15.36
N GLU A 113 10.42 4.62 15.00
CA GLU A 113 11.57 4.73 15.90
C GLU A 113 11.78 6.17 16.41
N ALA A 114 11.35 7.18 15.64
CA ALA A 114 11.33 8.57 16.05
C ALA A 114 10.06 8.97 16.83
N ASN A 115 9.22 8.01 17.24
CA ASN A 115 7.91 8.23 17.88
C ASN A 115 6.92 9.06 17.03
N GLY A 116 7.10 9.09 15.70
CA GLY A 116 6.14 9.67 14.77
C GLY A 116 5.06 8.68 14.37
N ARG A 117 4.01 9.20 13.73
CA ARG A 117 2.91 8.40 13.21
C ARG A 117 3.27 7.80 11.84
N SER A 118 2.95 6.52 11.67
CA SER A 118 3.29 5.73 10.49
C SER A 118 2.05 5.06 9.90
N VAL A 119 1.76 5.30 8.61
CA VAL A 119 0.55 4.84 7.93
C VAL A 119 0.91 4.04 6.68
N GLY A 120 0.17 2.96 6.42
CA GLY A 120 0.28 2.14 5.21
C GLY A 120 -1.05 2.09 4.47
N CYS A 121 -1.04 2.48 3.20
CA CYS A 121 -2.16 2.35 2.28
C CYS A 121 -1.83 1.23 1.27
N ASN A 122 -2.31 0.02 1.54
CA ASN A 122 -2.04 -1.15 0.73
C ASN A 122 -3.05 -1.27 -0.41
N ILE A 123 -2.57 -1.68 -1.58
CA ILE A 123 -3.42 -2.14 -2.67
C ILE A 123 -3.43 -3.66 -2.65
N ILE A 124 -4.62 -4.25 -2.70
CA ILE A 124 -4.75 -5.71 -2.73
C ILE A 124 -4.25 -6.20 -4.09
N LEU A 125 -3.10 -6.87 -4.07
CA LEU A 125 -2.47 -7.51 -5.21
C LEU A 125 -2.27 -8.99 -4.92
N PRO A 126 -2.00 -9.81 -5.95
CA PRO A 126 -1.70 -11.22 -5.76
C PRO A 126 -0.43 -11.49 -4.92
N PHE A 127 0.44 -10.49 -4.77
CA PHE A 127 1.73 -10.57 -4.10
C PHE A 127 1.98 -9.30 -3.27
N GLU A 128 3.01 -9.32 -2.42
CA GLU A 128 3.44 -8.17 -1.57
C GLU A 128 2.37 -7.67 -0.58
N GLN A 129 1.56 -8.59 -0.02
CA GLN A 129 0.43 -8.24 0.86
C GLN A 129 0.74 -8.20 2.36
N GLN A 130 1.98 -8.50 2.76
CA GLN A 130 2.31 -8.48 4.19
C GLN A 130 2.57 -7.05 4.67
N PRO A 131 1.76 -6.53 5.61
CA PRO A 131 2.03 -5.24 6.21
C PRO A 131 3.35 -5.31 6.98
N ASN A 132 4.19 -4.29 6.82
CA ASN A 132 5.39 -4.18 7.63
C ASN A 132 5.03 -3.89 9.10
N PRO A 133 5.86 -4.30 10.08
CA PRO A 133 5.49 -4.25 11.50
C PRO A 133 5.55 -2.85 12.12
N TYR A 134 5.87 -1.81 11.34
CA TYR A 134 6.10 -0.45 11.82
C TYR A 134 4.95 0.50 11.51
N LEU A 135 3.75 -0.03 11.27
CA LEU A 135 2.55 0.72 10.94
C LEU A 135 1.65 0.93 12.16
N ASP A 136 1.15 2.15 12.36
CA ASP A 136 0.11 2.47 13.33
C ASP A 136 -1.30 2.30 12.75
N LEU A 137 -1.41 2.56 11.44
CA LEU A 137 -2.65 2.45 10.69
C LEU A 137 -2.35 1.76 9.37
N PHE A 138 -3.14 0.73 9.07
CA PHE A 138 -3.09 0.01 7.80
C PHE A 138 -4.47 0.07 7.15
N VAL A 139 -4.53 0.58 5.91
CA VAL A 139 -5.76 0.70 5.13
C VAL A 139 -5.58 -0.06 3.83
N GLU A 140 -6.51 -0.95 3.55
CA GLU A 140 -6.51 -1.76 2.33
C GLU A 140 -7.52 -1.20 1.34
N PHE A 141 -7.10 -1.17 0.07
CA PHE A 141 -7.88 -0.74 -1.07
C PHE A 141 -7.96 -1.89 -2.08
N ASP A 142 -9.14 -2.07 -2.65
CA ASP A 142 -9.44 -2.97 -3.76
C ASP A 142 -9.13 -2.29 -5.10
N TYR A 143 -9.39 -0.99 -5.23
CA TYR A 143 -9.23 -0.26 -6.49
C TYR A 143 -7.98 0.61 -6.48
N PHE A 144 -7.05 0.36 -7.42
CA PHE A 144 -5.80 1.12 -7.53
C PHE A 144 -6.01 2.64 -7.65
N MET A 145 -7.09 3.06 -8.32
CA MET A 145 -7.40 4.49 -8.52
C MET A 145 -7.89 5.22 -7.27
N VAL A 146 -8.35 4.48 -6.25
CA VAL A 146 -8.86 5.06 -5.00
C VAL A 146 -7.74 5.23 -3.98
N ARG A 147 -6.69 4.41 -4.08
CA ARG A 147 -5.49 4.50 -3.25
C ARG A 147 -4.60 5.67 -3.66
#